data_AF-A0A6G3WL32-F1
#
_entry.id   AF-A0A6G3WL32-F1
#
_cell.length_a   1.000
_cell.length_b   1.000
_cell.length_c   1.000
_cell.angle_alpha   90.00
_cell.angle_beta   90.00
_cell.angle_gamma   90.00
#
_symmetry.space_group_name_H-M   'P 1'
#
loop_
_entity.id
_entity.type
_entity.pdbx_description
1 polymer ?
#
loop_
_entity_poly.entity_id
_entity_poly.type
_entity_poly.pdbx_seq_one_letter_code
_entity_poly.pdbx_strand_id
1 'polypeptide(L)'
;FLSVRLGASYHGYRCEIGRTFVIGTAPAEWQIELYDLVFAAQRAGREALAPGAAYRDVDRAARHPLESAGHGEGLLPRTGHGVGLEIEEDPQLAPTAMGKLDACVPVTVGPGVHLPGRG
;
A
#
# COMPACT_ATOMS: atom_id res chain seq x y z
N PHE A 1 -7.38 8.65 -13.79
CA PHE A 1 -6.98 8.90 -12.39
C PHE A 1 -5.85 9.92 -12.34
N LEU A 2 -5.72 10.64 -11.23
CA LEU A 2 -4.51 11.39 -10.87
C LEU A 2 -4.00 10.83 -9.54
N SER A 3 -2.88 10.13 -9.57
CA SER A 3 -2.21 9.63 -8.36
C SER A 3 -1.12 10.61 -7.94
N VAL A 4 -1.22 11.08 -6.70
CA VAL A 4 -0.30 12.04 -6.09
C VAL A 4 0.42 11.33 -4.95
N ARG A 5 1.74 11.23 -5.04
CA ARG A 5 2.60 10.85 -3.91
C ARG A 5 3.40 12.05 -3.46
N LEU A 6 3.38 12.29 -2.15
CA LEU A 6 4.04 13.42 -1.51
C LEU A 6 4.73 12.91 -0.24
N GLY A 7 5.79 13.59 0.15
CA GLY A 7 6.46 13.34 1.41
C GLY A 7 6.99 14.64 2.00
N ALA A 8 7.37 14.58 3.27
CA ALA A 8 8.02 15.69 3.95
C ALA A 8 9.21 15.17 4.76
N SER A 9 10.15 16.08 5.04
CA SER A 9 11.23 15.84 5.98
C SER A 9 11.12 16.82 7.14
N TYR A 10 11.20 16.31 8.37
CA TYR A 10 11.11 17.11 9.58
C TYR A 10 12.07 16.58 10.65
N HIS A 11 13.00 17.43 11.09
CA HIS A 11 14.06 17.07 12.04
C HIS A 11 14.81 15.76 11.71
N GLY A 12 15.07 15.53 10.41
CA GLY A 12 15.77 14.35 9.93
C GLY A 12 14.88 13.12 9.70
N TYR A 13 13.63 13.14 10.13
CA TYR A 13 12.65 12.09 9.85
C TYR A 13 11.91 12.37 8.54
N ARG A 14 11.41 11.31 7.91
CA ARG A 14 10.70 11.34 6.63
C ARG A 14 9.28 10.80 6.79
N CYS A 15 8.37 11.23 5.92
CA CYS A 15 7.03 10.65 5.79
C CYS A 15 6.61 10.60 4.33
N GLU A 16 5.68 9.71 4.02
CA GLU A 16 5.07 9.59 2.68
C GLU A 16 3.55 9.44 2.78
N ILE A 17 2.85 9.99 1.80
CA ILE A 17 1.43 9.75 1.56
C ILE A 17 1.16 9.61 0.07
N GLY A 18 0.35 8.60 -0.29
CA GLY A 18 -0.20 8.44 -1.64
C GLY A 18 -1.70 8.63 -1.65
N ARG A 19 -2.24 9.43 -2.57
CA ARG A 19 -3.69 9.60 -2.79
C ARG A 19 -4.00 9.60 -4.27
N THR A 20 -5.11 8.97 -4.63
CA THR A 20 -5.60 8.91 -6.00
C THR A 20 -6.93 9.65 -6.10
N PHE A 21 -7.05 10.47 -7.12
CA PHE A 21 -8.22 11.30 -7.40
C PHE A 21 -8.74 10.99 -8.81
N VAL A 22 -10.01 11.32 -9.06
CA VAL A 22 -10.55 11.44 -10.41
C VAL A 22 -10.76 12.92 -10.69
N ILE A 23 -10.16 13.40 -11.78
CA ILE A 23 -10.30 14.79 -12.23
C ILE A 23 -11.34 14.81 -13.35
N GLY A 24 -12.42 15.57 -13.17
CA GLY A 24 -13.53 15.65 -14.11
C GLY A 24 -14.89 15.72 -13.40
N THR A 25 -15.97 15.60 -14.16
CA THR A 25 -17.34 15.72 -13.66
C THR A 25 -17.86 14.47 -12.97
N ALA A 26 -17.48 13.27 -13.44
CA ALA A 26 -17.85 12.01 -12.79
C ALA A 26 -16.82 10.90 -13.09
N PRO A 27 -16.52 10.03 -12.12
CA PRO A 27 -15.74 8.82 -12.37
C PRO A 27 -16.55 7.81 -13.20
N ALA A 28 -15.86 7.08 -14.08
CA ALA A 28 -16.46 5.91 -14.72
C ALA A 28 -16.65 4.78 -13.69
N GLU A 29 -17.61 3.88 -13.92
CA GLU A 29 -17.95 2.78 -13.00
C GLU A 29 -16.73 1.93 -12.63
N TRP A 30 -15.94 1.51 -13.63
CA TRP A 30 -14.70 0.75 -13.40
C TRP A 30 -13.68 1.49 -12.53
N GLN A 31 -13.69 2.83 -12.51
CA GLN A 31 -12.79 3.61 -11.66
C GLN A 31 -13.24 3.59 -10.21
N ILE A 32 -14.54 3.61 -9.97
CA ILE A 32 -15.13 3.50 -8.63
C ILE A 32 -14.81 2.10 -8.09
N GLU A 33 -15.11 1.06 -8.86
CA GLU A 33 -14.85 -0.33 -8.49
C GLU A 33 -13.37 -0.58 -8.17
N LEU A 34 -12.46 -0.12 -9.02
CA LEU A 34 -11.02 -0.25 -8.78
C LEU A 34 -10.57 0.52 -7.55
N TYR A 35 -11.08 1.74 -7.35
CA TYR A 35 -10.74 2.55 -6.19
C TYR A 35 -11.20 1.88 -4.88
N ASP A 36 -12.44 1.41 -4.84
CA ASP A 36 -13.01 0.73 -3.67
C ASP A 36 -12.27 -0.57 -3.37
N LEU A 37 -11.87 -1.31 -4.40
CA LEU A 37 -11.06 -2.51 -4.27
C LEU A 37 -9.67 -2.20 -3.67
N VAL A 38 -8.96 -1.20 -4.19
CA VAL A 38 -7.65 -0.78 -3.67
C VAL A 38 -7.78 -0.23 -2.25
N PHE A 39 -8.87 0.49 -1.95
CA PHE A 39 -9.15 0.97 -0.60
C PHE A 39 -9.39 -0.17 0.38
N ALA A 40 -10.18 -1.18 -0.01
CA ALA A 40 -10.41 -2.39 0.80
C ALA A 40 -9.11 -3.17 1.05
N ALA A 41 -8.27 -3.32 0.03
CA ALA A 41 -6.92 -3.88 0.15
C ALA A 41 -6.04 -3.11 1.14
N GLN A 42 -5.99 -1.78 1.01
CA GLN A 42 -5.20 -0.92 1.90
C GLN A 42 -5.68 -1.03 3.35
N ARG A 43 -7.00 -1.05 3.55
CA ARG A 43 -7.61 -1.22 4.86
C ARG A 43 -7.28 -2.57 5.48
N ALA A 44 -7.38 -3.66 4.72
CA ALA A 44 -7.05 -5.01 5.19
C ALA A 44 -5.58 -5.10 5.64
N GLY A 45 -4.65 -4.53 4.86
CA GLY A 45 -3.24 -4.43 5.26
C GLY A 45 -3.05 -3.65 6.56
N ARG A 46 -3.74 -2.50 6.71
CA ARG A 46 -3.69 -1.71 7.94
C ARG A 46 -4.25 -2.44 9.15
N GLU A 47 -5.36 -3.15 9.00
CA GLU A 47 -5.99 -3.90 10.09
C GLU A 47 -5.14 -5.12 10.51
N ALA A 48 -4.30 -5.65 9.62
CA ALA A 48 -3.35 -6.71 9.93
C ALA A 48 -2.10 -6.25 10.70
N LEU A 49 -1.85 -4.93 10.81
CA LEU A 49 -0.72 -4.40 11.55
C LEU A 49 -0.94 -4.56 13.06
N ALA A 50 -0.21 -5.50 13.65
CA ALA A 50 -0.16 -5.70 15.09
C ALA A 50 1.26 -6.13 15.52
N PRO A 51 1.69 -5.81 16.75
CA PRO A 51 2.91 -6.38 17.31
C PRO A 51 2.89 -7.92 17.23
N GLY A 52 3.97 -8.51 16.73
CA GLY A 52 4.11 -9.94 16.50
C GLY A 52 3.55 -10.45 15.17
N ALA A 53 2.84 -9.63 14.38
CA ALA A 53 2.38 -10.00 13.05
C ALA A 53 3.57 -10.21 12.10
N ALA A 54 3.54 -11.28 11.29
CA ALA A 54 4.60 -11.51 10.32
C ALA A 54 4.48 -10.53 9.15
N TYR A 55 5.61 -10.01 8.65
CA TYR A 55 5.61 -9.03 7.54
C TYR A 55 4.86 -9.54 6.30
N ARG A 56 5.06 -10.82 5.97
CA ARG A 56 4.38 -11.50 4.86
C ARG A 56 2.87 -11.63 5.04
N ASP A 57 2.38 -11.70 6.28
CA ASP A 57 0.95 -11.86 6.56
C ASP A 57 0.24 -10.52 6.38
N VAL A 58 0.90 -9.42 6.74
CA VAL A 58 0.43 -8.06 6.44
C VAL A 58 0.40 -7.81 4.93
N ASP A 59 1.45 -8.20 4.20
CA ASP A 59 1.45 -8.11 2.74
C ASP A 59 0.33 -8.94 2.12
N ARG A 60 0.17 -10.20 2.55
CA ARG A 60 -0.90 -11.08 2.10
C ARG A 60 -2.28 -10.47 2.34
N ALA A 61 -2.52 -9.88 3.51
CA ALA A 61 -3.80 -9.26 3.83
C ALA A 61 -4.15 -8.12 2.86
N ALA A 62 -3.16 -7.30 2.46
CA ALA A 62 -3.37 -6.25 1.48
C ALA A 62 -3.43 -6.77 0.03
N ARG A 63 -2.65 -7.80 -0.29
CA ARG A 63 -2.50 -8.33 -1.65
C ARG A 63 -3.67 -9.21 -2.08
N HIS A 64 -4.20 -10.01 -1.16
CA HIS A 64 -5.21 -11.02 -1.45
C HIS A 64 -6.48 -10.47 -2.10
N PRO A 65 -7.08 -9.35 -1.66
CA PRO A 65 -8.26 -8.78 -2.32
C PRO A 65 -8.00 -8.42 -3.80
N LEU A 66 -6.81 -7.90 -4.09
CA LEU A 66 -6.41 -7.52 -5.46
C LEU A 66 -6.21 -8.74 -6.34
N GLU A 67 -5.52 -9.76 -5.82
CA GLU A 67 -5.31 -11.03 -6.53
C GLU A 67 -6.64 -11.75 -6.81
N SER A 68 -7.53 -11.82 -5.82
CA SER A 68 -8.85 -12.44 -5.97
C SER A 68 -9.75 -11.74 -6.98
N ALA A 69 -9.55 -10.44 -7.19
CA ALA A 69 -10.23 -9.67 -8.23
C ALA A 69 -9.56 -9.77 -9.62
N GLY A 70 -8.50 -10.58 -9.76
CA GLY A 70 -7.80 -10.77 -11.03
C GLY A 70 -6.70 -9.74 -11.32
N HIS A 71 -6.34 -8.91 -10.34
CA HIS A 71 -5.27 -7.90 -10.48
C HIS A 71 -3.93 -8.36 -9.93
N GLY A 72 -3.66 -9.68 -9.88
CA GLY A 72 -2.40 -10.22 -9.39
C GLY A 72 -1.20 -9.87 -10.28
N GLU A 73 -1.43 -9.81 -11.60
CA GLU A 73 -0.42 -9.36 -12.56
C GLU A 73 -0.25 -7.83 -12.46
N GLY A 74 0.98 -7.37 -12.17
CA GLY A 74 1.29 -5.94 -12.07
C GLY A 74 1.24 -5.36 -10.64
N LEU A 75 1.02 -6.21 -9.62
CA LEU A 75 1.19 -5.77 -8.23
C LEU A 75 2.66 -5.47 -7.93
N LEU A 76 2.86 -4.48 -7.06
CA LEU A 76 4.19 -4.11 -6.61
C LEU A 76 4.85 -5.27 -5.82
N PRO A 77 6.20 -5.33 -5.79
CA PRO A 77 6.93 -6.40 -5.08
C PRO A 77 6.64 -6.46 -3.57
N ARG A 78 6.20 -5.34 -3.00
CA ARG A 78 5.86 -5.17 -1.59
C ARG A 78 4.64 -4.24 -1.46
N THR A 79 3.93 -4.34 -0.36
CA THR A 79 2.76 -3.52 -0.03
C THR A 79 3.07 -2.34 0.89
N GLY A 80 4.27 -2.35 1.50
CA GLY A 80 4.75 -1.28 2.37
C GLY A 80 6.18 -1.51 2.85
N HIS A 81 6.73 -0.53 3.56
CA HIS A 81 8.08 -0.55 4.10
C HIS A 81 8.17 0.32 5.37
N GLY A 82 9.26 0.17 6.12
CA GLY A 82 9.62 1.06 7.22
C GLY A 82 9.89 2.48 6.72
N VAL A 83 9.61 3.46 7.57
CA VAL A 83 9.89 4.87 7.31
C VAL A 83 10.33 5.56 8.59
N GLY A 84 11.43 6.28 8.54
CA GLY A 84 12.01 6.88 9.74
C GLY A 84 13.02 7.93 9.36
N LEU A 85 14.30 7.64 9.58
CA LEU A 85 15.35 8.52 9.09
C LEU A 85 15.42 8.41 7.58
N GLU A 86 15.33 7.21 7.00
CA GLU A 86 15.22 6.98 5.55
C GLU A 86 13.75 6.88 5.09
N ILE A 87 13.50 7.22 3.81
CA ILE A 87 12.15 7.12 3.24
C ILE A 87 11.76 5.66 3.04
N GLU A 88 12.74 4.81 2.75
CA GLU A 88 12.61 3.36 2.65
C GLU A 88 13.65 2.72 3.57
N GLU A 89 13.18 2.17 4.68
CA GLU A 89 13.99 1.38 5.63
C GLU A 89 13.28 0.06 5.97
N ASP A 90 13.94 -0.80 6.73
CA ASP A 90 13.31 -2.01 7.24
C ASP A 90 12.21 -1.66 8.27
N PRO A 91 11.14 -2.46 8.37
CA PRO A 91 10.92 -3.73 7.67
C PRO A 91 10.25 -3.59 6.30
N GLN A 92 10.50 -4.55 5.41
CA GLN A 92 9.77 -4.66 4.13
C GLN A 92 8.51 -5.53 4.31
N LEU A 93 7.33 -5.00 3.95
CA LEU A 93 6.08 -5.77 3.94
C LEU A 93 5.93 -6.43 2.56
N ALA A 94 6.53 -7.61 2.41
CA ALA A 94 6.61 -8.34 1.14
C ALA A 94 6.33 -9.85 1.30
N PRO A 95 5.95 -10.56 0.22
CA PRO A 95 5.65 -11.99 0.28
C PRO A 95 6.79 -12.87 0.82
N THR A 96 8.04 -12.48 0.52
CA THR A 96 9.25 -13.20 0.90
C THR A 96 9.90 -12.68 2.19
N ALA A 97 9.32 -11.64 2.79
CA ALA A 97 9.88 -11.03 3.99
C ALA A 97 9.82 -11.99 5.19
N MET A 98 10.93 -12.06 5.93
CA MET A 98 11.05 -12.83 7.16
C MET A 98 11.09 -11.87 8.35
N GLY A 99 10.48 -12.28 9.46
CA GLY A 99 10.42 -11.49 10.69
C GLY A 99 9.00 -11.14 11.10
N LYS A 100 8.90 -10.40 12.21
CA LYS A 100 7.65 -9.98 12.83
C LYS A 100 7.74 -8.52 13.23
N LEU A 101 6.62 -7.82 13.16
CA LEU A 101 6.53 -6.43 13.57
C LEU A 101 6.76 -6.29 15.07
N ASP A 102 7.69 -5.43 15.45
CA ASP A 102 7.81 -4.96 16.81
C ASP A 102 6.80 -3.83 17.08
N ALA A 103 6.51 -3.59 18.37
CA ALA A 103 5.68 -2.47 18.76
C ALA A 103 6.33 -1.13 18.36
N CYS A 104 5.50 -0.16 17.97
CA CYS A 104 5.92 1.20 17.63
C CYS A 104 6.88 1.33 16.44
N VAL A 105 6.94 0.33 15.54
CA VAL A 105 7.67 0.44 14.27
C VAL A 105 6.79 1.16 13.23
N PRO A 106 7.18 2.35 12.74
CA PRO A 106 6.46 3.07 11.70
C PRO A 106 6.64 2.38 10.33
N VAL A 107 5.53 2.07 9.67
CA VAL A 107 5.51 1.48 8.33
C VAL A 107 4.46 2.14 7.44
N THR A 108 4.70 2.12 6.14
CA THR A 108 3.71 2.47 5.12
C THR A 108 2.83 1.28 4.79
N VAL A 109 1.61 1.54 4.31
CA VAL A 109 0.71 0.53 3.71
C VAL A 109 0.06 1.18 2.49
N GLY A 110 0.54 0.82 1.31
CA GLY A 110 0.15 1.44 0.05
C GLY A 110 0.08 0.44 -1.11
N PRO A 111 -0.84 -0.54 -1.05
CA PRO A 111 -1.11 -1.37 -2.22
C PRO A 111 -1.62 -0.51 -3.39
N GLY A 112 -1.35 -0.95 -4.62
CA GLY A 112 -1.79 -0.27 -5.82
C GLY A 112 -1.88 -1.22 -7.00
N VAL A 113 -2.76 -0.89 -7.93
CA VAL A 113 -2.97 -1.60 -9.19
C VAL A 113 -2.68 -0.64 -10.34
N HIS A 114 -1.96 -1.11 -11.35
CA HIS A 114 -1.68 -0.36 -12.56
C HIS A 114 -2.29 -1.10 -13.75
N LEU A 115 -3.17 -0.45 -14.50
CA LEU A 115 -3.84 -1.00 -15.68
C LEU A 115 -3.27 -0.33 -16.93
N PRO A 116 -2.42 -1.03 -17.72
CA PRO A 116 -1.83 -0.47 -18.93
C PRO A 116 -2.88 0.16 -19.85
N GLY A 117 -2.65 1.42 -20.23
CA GLY A 117 -3.55 2.19 -21.10
C GLY A 117 -4.82 2.75 -20.44
N ARG A 118 -5.05 2.48 -19.14
CA ARG A 118 -6.21 3.01 -18.38
C ARG A 118 -5.81 3.84 -17.16
N GLY A 119 -4.60 3.62 -16.64
CA GLY A 119 -4.04 4.32 -15.49
C GLY A 119 -3.41 3.38 -14.49
#